data_AF-A0A378JJK2-F1
#
_entry.id   AF-A0A378JJK2-F1
#
_cell.length_a   1.000
_cell.length_b   1.000
_cell.length_c   1.000
_cell.angle_alpha   90.00
_cell.angle_beta   90.00
_cell.angle_gamma   90.00
#
_symmetry.space_group_name_H-M   'P 1'
#
loop_
_entity.id
_entity.type
_entity.pdbx_description
1 polymer ?
#
loop_
_entity_poly.entity_id
_entity_poly.type
_entity_poly.pdbx_seq_one_letter_code
_entity_poly.pdbx_strand_id
1 'polypeptide(L)'
;MEDFKFVDVGFSFLGVLRMRQIKIKENVMQLSEWEVIILKPTYVFSSFLASQLPDIELPDPHLLSVDNTAYVIKKQNSDEETLNEIERHFKFMFHHEISRWLGDTAHNEIESSFLDFLCCFKFELHSHIVLMENSMSQGKQLIRVKPRSVLLKWMRTTVEEQRDLTSILEKVTVSNLAENATVVVKNFKDLSEIKPFLQSNYSQIFEAEMLRMCDEADQWPKVDSFEAFSRYFSIDIHSQLIHLH
;
A
#
# COMPACT_ATOMS: atom_id res chain seq x y z
N MET A 1 -32.79 -21.54 16.84
CA MET A 1 -32.75 -20.06 16.76
C MET A 1 -31.51 -19.66 17.53
N GLU A 2 -30.36 -19.69 16.85
CA GLU A 2 -29.07 -19.27 17.40
C GLU A 2 -28.54 -18.20 16.46
N ASP A 3 -28.50 -16.98 16.98
CA ASP A 3 -28.00 -15.78 16.31
C ASP A 3 -26.47 -15.87 16.24
N PHE A 4 -25.95 -16.14 15.04
CA PHE A 4 -24.54 -15.86 14.74
C PHE A 4 -24.38 -14.34 14.56
N LYS A 5 -23.80 -13.69 15.59
CA LYS A 5 -23.25 -12.35 15.44
C LYS A 5 -22.01 -12.44 14.56
N PHE A 6 -22.12 -11.95 13.33
CA PHE A 6 -20.97 -11.66 12.48
C PHE A 6 -20.08 -10.67 13.22
N VAL A 7 -18.83 -11.08 13.48
CA VAL A 7 -17.77 -10.18 13.90
C VAL A 7 -17.46 -9.30 12.70
N ASP A 8 -17.62 -8.00 12.89
CA ASP A 8 -17.28 -6.95 11.92
C ASP A 8 -15.76 -6.98 11.70
N VAL A 9 -15.32 -7.84 10.76
CA VAL A 9 -13.94 -7.84 10.26
C VAL A 9 -13.82 -6.56 9.45
N GLY A 10 -13.28 -5.52 10.07
CA GLY A 10 -13.29 -4.15 9.57
C GLY A 10 -12.72 -4.00 8.16
N PHE A 11 -13.56 -4.21 7.15
CA PHE A 11 -13.48 -3.60 5.83
C PHE A 11 -14.19 -2.24 5.88
N SER A 12 -13.68 -1.35 6.71
CA SER A 12 -14.04 0.07 6.63
C SER A 12 -12.90 0.79 5.93
N PHE A 13 -13.11 1.18 4.66
CA PHE A 13 -12.79 2.51 4.10
C PHE A 13 -12.66 2.58 2.56
N LEU A 14 -12.97 1.55 1.78
CA LEU A 14 -13.03 1.67 0.30
C LEU A 14 -14.11 2.62 -0.27
N GLY A 15 -14.89 3.30 0.59
CA GLY A 15 -16.08 4.07 0.20
C GLY A 15 -15.99 5.60 0.19
N VAL A 16 -14.91 6.24 0.65
CA VAL A 16 -14.93 7.71 0.84
C VAL A 16 -13.67 8.40 0.30
N LEU A 17 -13.43 8.27 -1.01
CA LEU A 17 -12.85 9.30 -1.90
C LEU A 17 -12.72 8.69 -3.31
N ARG A 18 -13.86 8.42 -3.99
CA ARG A 18 -13.86 8.35 -5.46
C ARG A 18 -13.63 9.77 -5.99
N MET A 19 -12.38 10.23 -6.03
CA MET A 19 -12.02 11.41 -6.80
C MET A 19 -12.06 11.08 -8.28
N ARG A 20 -12.76 11.94 -9.01
CA ARG A 20 -13.09 11.82 -10.43
C ARG A 20 -11.80 11.81 -11.25
N GLN A 21 -11.67 10.86 -12.17
CA GLN A 21 -10.65 10.88 -13.23
C GLN A 21 -11.21 11.58 -14.47
N ILE A 22 -10.63 12.70 -14.96
CA ILE A 22 -10.78 13.14 -16.36
C ILE A 22 -9.52 13.88 -16.90
N LYS A 23 -8.88 13.22 -17.88
CA LYS A 23 -8.28 13.69 -19.16
C LYS A 23 -7.36 14.93 -19.17
N ILE A 24 -6.04 14.69 -19.18
CA ILE A 24 -4.99 15.60 -19.67
C ILE A 24 -4.37 15.02 -20.95
N LYS A 25 -3.99 15.89 -21.89
CA LYS A 25 -3.50 15.61 -23.25
C LYS A 25 -2.35 14.59 -23.31
N GLU A 26 -2.61 13.51 -24.06
CA GLU A 26 -1.71 12.75 -24.96
C GLU A 26 -0.19 12.80 -24.69
N ASN A 27 0.23 12.12 -23.62
CA ASN A 27 1.22 11.03 -23.73
C ASN A 27 1.03 10.07 -22.55
N VAL A 28 -0.11 9.37 -22.61
CA VAL A 28 -0.40 8.04 -22.05
C VAL A 28 0.10 7.77 -20.62
N MET A 29 -0.56 8.35 -19.61
CA MET A 29 -0.72 7.65 -18.33
C MET A 29 -1.69 6.49 -18.56
N GLN A 30 -1.16 5.32 -18.92
CA GLN A 30 -1.95 4.08 -18.90
C GLN A 30 -2.37 3.84 -17.45
N LEU A 31 -3.68 3.67 -17.22
CA LEU A 31 -4.15 3.09 -15.97
C LEU A 31 -3.40 1.77 -15.80
N SER A 32 -2.67 1.62 -14.69
CA SER A 32 -1.98 0.38 -14.39
C SER A 32 -3.00 -0.76 -14.46
N GLU A 33 -2.72 -1.76 -15.29
CA GLU A 33 -3.46 -3.02 -15.35
C GLU A 33 -3.21 -3.88 -14.10
N TRP A 34 -2.37 -3.39 -13.20
CA TRP A 34 -1.92 -4.05 -11.97
C TRP A 34 -2.39 -3.30 -10.75
N GLU A 35 -2.57 -4.05 -9.68
CA GLU A 35 -2.76 -3.56 -8.33
C GLU A 35 -1.73 -4.24 -7.41
N VAL A 36 -1.21 -3.45 -6.47
CA VAL A 36 -0.26 -3.91 -5.46
C VAL A 36 -0.97 -4.05 -4.12
N ILE A 37 -0.81 -5.21 -3.49
CA ILE A 37 -1.30 -5.50 -2.15
C ILE A 37 -0.10 -5.58 -1.22
N ILE A 38 -0.03 -4.72 -0.22
CA ILE A 38 0.97 -4.81 0.84
C ILE A 38 0.32 -5.51 2.03
N LEU A 39 0.84 -6.68 2.39
CA LEU A 39 0.36 -7.42 3.56
C LEU A 39 1.15 -6.98 4.79
N LYS A 40 0.44 -6.43 5.78
CA LYS A 40 1.02 -6.03 7.06
C LYS A 40 0.61 -7.01 8.14
N PRO A 41 1.54 -7.83 8.66
CA PRO A 41 1.24 -8.73 9.76
C PRO A 41 0.70 -7.96 10.96
N THR A 42 -0.36 -8.49 11.57
CA THR A 42 -0.92 -7.96 12.81
C THR A 42 -0.48 -8.83 13.99
N TYR A 43 -0.81 -8.41 15.22
CA TYR A 43 -0.60 -9.24 16.41
C TYR A 43 -1.36 -10.58 16.35
N VAL A 44 -2.45 -10.64 15.57
CA VAL A 44 -3.21 -11.88 15.36
C VAL A 44 -2.37 -12.90 14.60
N PHE A 45 -1.51 -12.46 13.65
CA PHE A 45 -0.62 -13.37 12.95
C PHE A 45 0.37 -14.05 13.90
N SER A 46 1.02 -13.29 14.79
CA SER A 46 1.91 -13.87 15.82
C SER A 46 1.15 -14.83 16.74
N SER A 47 -0.07 -14.47 17.14
CA SER A 47 -0.92 -15.32 18.00
C SER A 47 -1.34 -16.61 17.29
N PHE A 48 -1.65 -16.51 16.00
CA PHE A 48 -1.97 -17.65 15.15
C PHE A 48 -0.77 -18.60 15.07
N LEU A 49 0.42 -18.10 14.74
CA LEU A 49 1.64 -18.91 14.71
C LEU A 49 1.92 -19.59 16.05
N ALA A 50 1.77 -18.88 17.17
CA ALA A 50 2.00 -19.45 18.50
C ALA A 50 1.02 -20.58 18.85
N SER A 51 -0.21 -20.50 18.34
CA SER A 51 -1.22 -21.54 18.54
C SER A 51 -0.98 -22.79 17.71
N GLN A 52 -0.45 -22.63 16.49
CA GLN A 52 -0.21 -23.73 15.56
C GLN A 52 1.14 -24.40 15.80
N LEU A 53 2.13 -23.65 16.32
CA LEU A 53 3.51 -24.08 16.48
C LEU A 53 4.00 -23.78 17.92
N PRO A 54 3.47 -24.49 18.94
CA PRO A 54 3.78 -24.19 20.35
C PRO A 54 5.25 -24.44 20.73
N ASP A 55 5.96 -25.27 19.96
CA ASP A 55 7.35 -25.66 20.23
C ASP A 55 8.39 -24.82 19.46
N ILE A 56 7.95 -23.81 18.68
CA ILE A 56 8.84 -22.95 17.89
C ILE A 56 8.99 -21.59 18.57
N GLU A 57 10.24 -21.13 18.71
CA GLU A 57 10.54 -19.78 19.16
C GLU A 57 10.19 -18.77 18.06
N LEU A 58 9.15 -17.98 18.28
CA LEU A 58 8.70 -16.98 17.32
C LEU A 58 9.55 -15.71 17.38
N PRO A 59 9.79 -15.04 16.24
CA PRO A 59 10.48 -13.76 16.22
C PRO A 59 9.68 -12.66 16.94
N ASP A 60 10.39 -11.62 17.39
CA ASP A 60 9.77 -10.43 17.98
C ASP A 60 8.71 -9.85 17.02
N PRO A 61 7.45 -9.67 17.47
CA PRO A 61 6.38 -9.09 16.66
C PRO A 61 6.73 -7.75 16.00
N HIS A 62 7.63 -6.95 16.59
CA HIS A 62 8.08 -5.71 15.97
C HIS A 62 8.84 -5.94 14.66
N LEU A 63 9.59 -7.03 14.56
CA LEU A 63 10.33 -7.39 13.34
C LEU A 63 9.38 -7.69 12.17
N LEU A 64 8.18 -8.21 12.46
CA LEU A 64 7.15 -8.51 11.47
C LEU A 64 6.69 -7.27 10.69
N SER A 65 6.89 -6.08 11.25
CA SER A 65 6.44 -4.82 10.66
C SER A 65 7.52 -4.06 9.88
N VAL A 66 8.79 -4.47 9.97
CA VAL A 66 9.96 -3.72 9.45
C VAL A 66 10.01 -3.69 7.93
N ASP A 67 9.67 -4.80 7.28
CA ASP A 67 9.63 -4.92 5.83
C ASP A 67 8.44 -5.80 5.46
N ASN A 68 7.45 -5.23 4.80
CA ASN A 68 6.21 -5.93 4.48
C ASN A 68 6.25 -6.41 3.03
N THR A 69 5.82 -7.63 2.76
CA THR A 69 5.78 -8.16 1.40
C THR A 69 4.68 -7.47 0.60
N ALA A 70 5.03 -7.08 -0.62
CA ALA A 70 4.10 -6.58 -1.61
C ALA A 70 3.81 -7.66 -2.65
N TYR A 71 2.54 -7.82 -3.00
CA TYR A 71 2.06 -8.77 -4.00
C TYR A 71 1.40 -8.03 -5.15
N VAL A 72 1.62 -8.50 -6.36
CA VAL A 72 1.06 -7.93 -7.58
C VAL A 72 -0.03 -8.84 -8.10
N ILE A 73 -1.22 -8.28 -8.25
CA ILE A 73 -2.36 -8.92 -8.91
C ILE A 73 -2.79 -8.09 -10.11
N LYS A 74 -3.55 -8.72 -11.01
CA LYS A 74 -4.25 -7.97 -12.04
C LYS A 74 -5.34 -7.11 -11.40
N LYS A 75 -5.40 -5.84 -11.81
CA LYS A 75 -6.44 -4.91 -11.36
C LYS A 75 -7.82 -5.41 -11.80
N GLN A 76 -8.76 -5.42 -10.86
CA GLN A 76 -10.14 -5.83 -11.09
C GLN A 76 -11.08 -4.63 -11.20
N ASN A 77 -12.32 -4.86 -11.63
CA ASN A 77 -13.29 -3.78 -11.84
C ASN A 77 -14.13 -3.48 -10.58
N SER A 78 -14.06 -4.34 -9.57
CA SER A 78 -14.76 -4.18 -8.30
C SER A 78 -13.95 -4.72 -7.11
N ASP A 79 -14.30 -4.26 -5.92
CA ASP A 79 -13.71 -4.72 -4.67
C ASP A 79 -14.01 -6.21 -4.42
N GLU A 80 -15.19 -6.68 -4.83
CA GLU A 80 -15.58 -8.09 -4.76
C GLU A 80 -14.72 -8.97 -5.68
N GLU A 81 -14.49 -8.54 -6.92
CA GLU A 81 -13.58 -9.24 -7.84
C GLU A 81 -12.14 -9.23 -7.31
N THR A 82 -11.72 -8.12 -6.70
CA THR A 82 -10.40 -8.00 -6.05
C THR A 82 -10.28 -8.98 -4.89
N LEU A 83 -11.30 -9.07 -4.03
CA LEU A 83 -11.32 -10.00 -2.90
C LEU A 83 -11.32 -11.46 -3.37
N ASN A 84 -12.08 -11.78 -4.42
CA ASN A 84 -12.09 -13.11 -5.03
C ASN A 84 -10.70 -13.49 -5.60
N GLU A 85 -9.99 -12.52 -6.18
CA GLU A 85 -8.63 -12.74 -6.66
C GLU A 85 -7.64 -12.96 -5.49
N ILE A 86 -7.77 -12.19 -4.40
CA ILE A 86 -6.99 -12.41 -3.17
C ILE A 86 -7.26 -13.81 -2.61
N GLU A 87 -8.52 -14.25 -2.56
CA GLU A 87 -8.90 -15.58 -2.10
C GLU A 87 -8.27 -16.70 -2.97
N ARG A 88 -8.19 -16.52 -4.29
CA ARG A 88 -7.52 -17.51 -5.15
C ARG A 88 -6.06 -17.73 -4.77
N HIS A 89 -5.38 -16.67 -4.31
CA HIS A 89 -3.95 -16.70 -4.00
C HIS A 89 -3.63 -16.79 -2.49
N PHE A 90 -4.64 -16.78 -1.60
CA PHE A 90 -4.40 -16.59 -0.17
C PHE A 90 -3.46 -17.64 0.41
N LYS A 91 -3.60 -18.91 -0.01
CA LYS A 91 -2.74 -20.00 0.48
C LYS A 91 -1.28 -19.76 0.16
N PHE A 92 -1.00 -19.33 -1.06
CA PHE A 92 0.37 -19.01 -1.48
C PHE A 92 0.92 -17.82 -0.69
N MET A 93 0.16 -16.72 -0.61
CA MET A 93 0.58 -15.54 0.15
C MET A 93 0.82 -15.87 1.63
N PHE A 94 -0.09 -16.61 2.26
CA PHE A 94 0.00 -16.96 3.67
C PHE A 94 1.19 -17.88 3.95
N HIS A 95 1.39 -18.93 3.14
CA HIS A 95 2.55 -19.80 3.24
C HIS A 95 3.85 -19.06 3.01
N HIS A 96 3.89 -18.14 2.05
CA HIS A 96 5.06 -17.30 1.82
C HIS A 96 5.40 -16.48 3.07
N GLU A 97 4.42 -15.80 3.68
CA GLU A 97 4.66 -15.06 4.92
C GLU A 97 5.14 -15.97 6.05
N ILE A 98 4.53 -17.14 6.24
CA ILE A 98 4.97 -18.12 7.25
C ILE A 98 6.44 -18.53 7.01
N SER A 99 6.77 -18.96 5.79
CA SER A 99 8.12 -19.42 5.44
C SER A 99 9.15 -18.30 5.54
N ARG A 100 8.76 -17.07 5.23
CA ARG A 100 9.63 -15.89 5.37
C ARG A 100 10.09 -15.69 6.82
N TRP A 101 9.24 -16.00 7.80
CA TRP A 101 9.53 -15.78 9.22
C TRP A 101 10.11 -17.02 9.92
N LEU A 102 9.65 -18.21 9.54
CA LEU A 102 9.96 -19.46 10.24
C LEU A 102 10.83 -20.43 9.41
N GLY A 103 11.13 -20.08 8.16
CA GLY A 103 11.85 -20.93 7.21
C GLY A 103 10.94 -21.90 6.46
N ASP A 104 11.48 -22.47 5.38
CA ASP A 104 10.73 -23.24 4.39
C ASP A 104 10.06 -24.52 4.94
N THR A 105 10.45 -25.01 6.12
CA THR A 105 9.90 -26.24 6.69
C THR A 105 8.65 -26.03 7.55
N ALA A 106 8.37 -24.80 7.98
CA ALA A 106 7.33 -24.51 8.98
C ALA A 106 5.89 -24.55 8.45
N HIS A 107 5.68 -24.42 7.13
CA HIS A 107 4.34 -24.30 6.54
C HIS A 107 3.60 -25.63 6.39
N ASN A 108 4.29 -26.78 6.41
CA ASN A 108 3.66 -28.09 6.15
C ASN A 108 2.69 -28.55 7.24
N GLU A 109 2.74 -27.93 8.42
CA GLU A 109 1.95 -28.31 9.60
C GLU A 109 0.78 -27.35 9.88
N ILE A 110 0.65 -26.26 9.12
CA ILE A 110 -0.32 -25.20 9.40
C ILE A 110 -1.57 -25.36 8.54
N GLU A 111 -2.70 -25.61 9.17
CA GLU A 111 -4.01 -25.49 8.52
C GLU A 111 -4.48 -24.04 8.57
N SER A 112 -4.78 -23.46 7.41
CA SER A 112 -5.25 -22.06 7.31
C SER A 112 -6.50 -21.93 6.44
N SER A 113 -7.49 -21.21 6.94
CA SER A 113 -8.64 -20.74 6.15
C SER A 113 -8.40 -19.34 5.59
N PHE A 114 -9.23 -18.93 4.62
CA PHE A 114 -9.20 -17.56 4.11
C PHE A 114 -9.54 -16.53 5.20
N LEU A 115 -10.41 -16.89 6.15
CA LEU A 115 -10.76 -16.03 7.27
C LEU A 115 -9.56 -15.81 8.21
N ASP A 116 -8.78 -16.86 8.48
CA ASP A 116 -7.55 -16.73 9.29
C ASP A 116 -6.57 -15.77 8.61
N PHE A 117 -6.42 -15.89 7.29
CA PHE A 117 -5.61 -14.99 6.49
C PHE A 117 -6.08 -13.53 6.60
N LEU A 118 -7.37 -13.28 6.44
CA LEU A 118 -7.94 -11.93 6.58
C LEU A 118 -7.77 -11.35 8.00
N CYS A 119 -7.81 -12.19 9.03
CA CYS A 119 -7.60 -11.78 10.42
C CYS A 119 -6.11 -11.52 10.73
N CYS A 120 -5.21 -12.28 10.11
CA CYS A 120 -3.77 -12.19 10.36
C CYS A 120 -3.14 -10.93 9.76
N PHE A 121 -3.65 -10.44 8.64
CA PHE A 121 -3.03 -9.35 7.90
C PHE A 121 -3.95 -8.14 7.74
N LYS A 122 -3.35 -6.95 7.84
CA LYS A 122 -3.94 -5.73 7.29
C LYS A 122 -3.51 -5.60 5.82
N PHE A 123 -4.47 -5.33 4.95
CA PHE A 123 -4.26 -5.13 3.53
C PHE A 123 -4.13 -3.64 3.22
N GLU A 124 -3.15 -3.29 2.40
CA GLU A 124 -3.07 -1.96 1.80
C GLU A 124 -2.98 -2.11 0.28
N LEU A 125 -4.01 -1.61 -0.40
CA LEU A 125 -4.15 -1.70 -1.86
C LEU A 125 -3.64 -0.43 -2.53
N HIS A 126 -2.88 -0.62 -3.60
CA HIS A 126 -2.20 0.42 -4.36
C HIS A 126 -2.38 0.18 -5.87
N SER A 127 -3.26 0.95 -6.48
CA SER A 127 -3.53 0.95 -7.92
C SER A 127 -2.83 2.09 -8.67
N HIS A 128 -2.27 3.06 -7.94
CA HIS A 128 -1.46 4.13 -8.53
C HIS A 128 0.02 3.76 -8.51
N ILE A 129 0.49 3.20 -9.63
CA ILE A 129 1.81 2.59 -9.77
C ILE A 129 2.64 3.39 -10.77
N VAL A 130 3.83 3.80 -10.36
CA VAL A 130 4.86 4.35 -11.24
C VAL A 130 5.90 3.26 -11.50
N LEU A 131 5.98 2.79 -12.74
CA LEU A 131 6.90 1.73 -13.12
C LEU A 131 8.21 2.32 -13.65
N MET A 132 9.33 2.04 -12.97
CA MET A 132 10.68 2.47 -13.35
C MET A 132 11.55 1.29 -13.84
N GLU A 133 10.93 0.15 -14.10
CA GLU A 133 11.52 -1.04 -14.73
C GLU A 133 10.85 -1.27 -16.10
N ASN A 134 11.40 -2.13 -16.97
CA ASN A 134 10.84 -2.31 -18.32
C ASN A 134 9.44 -2.94 -18.31
N SER A 135 9.13 -3.74 -17.30
CA SER A 135 7.83 -4.38 -17.12
C SER A 135 7.56 -4.62 -15.64
N MET A 136 6.28 -4.75 -15.27
CA MET A 136 5.87 -5.07 -13.91
C MET A 136 6.54 -6.36 -13.42
N SER A 137 6.57 -7.40 -14.26
CA SER A 137 7.20 -8.70 -13.97
C SER A 137 8.70 -8.66 -13.65
N GLN A 138 9.41 -7.58 -14.03
CA GLN A 138 10.82 -7.39 -13.65
C GLN A 138 10.98 -6.70 -12.30
N GLY A 139 9.93 -6.07 -11.77
CA GLY A 139 9.92 -5.43 -10.47
C GLY A 139 10.01 -6.45 -9.34
N LYS A 140 10.99 -6.27 -8.46
CA LYS A 140 11.26 -7.10 -7.26
C LYS A 140 11.13 -6.31 -5.97
N GLN A 141 11.08 -5.00 -6.07
CA GLN A 141 11.05 -4.06 -4.96
C GLN A 141 10.16 -2.88 -5.34
N LEU A 142 9.63 -2.22 -4.33
CA LEU A 142 8.97 -0.95 -4.50
C LEU A 142 9.24 -0.01 -3.34
N ILE A 143 9.04 1.26 -3.61
CA ILE A 143 8.93 2.28 -2.57
C ILE A 143 7.51 2.83 -2.57
N ARG A 144 6.98 3.09 -1.39
CA ARG A 144 5.69 3.76 -1.23
C ARG A 144 5.90 5.18 -0.76
N VAL A 145 5.25 6.11 -1.44
CA VAL A 145 5.33 7.55 -1.16
C VAL A 145 4.15 7.93 -0.28
N LYS A 146 4.38 8.06 1.02
CA LYS A 146 3.32 8.27 2.00
C LYS A 146 3.18 9.75 2.37
N PRO A 147 2.01 10.36 2.17
CA PRO A 147 1.74 11.71 2.65
C PRO A 147 1.96 11.86 4.15
N ARG A 148 2.60 12.96 4.56
CA ARG A 148 2.74 13.37 5.96
C ARG A 148 1.62 14.32 6.36
N SER A 149 1.45 14.49 7.66
CA SER A 149 0.50 15.46 8.23
C SER A 149 0.73 16.90 7.79
N VAL A 150 1.96 17.26 7.42
CA VAL A 150 2.29 18.59 6.90
C VAL A 150 1.58 18.84 5.57
N LEU A 151 1.43 17.82 4.71
CA LEU A 151 0.71 17.96 3.44
C LEU A 151 -0.78 18.15 3.68
N LEU A 152 -1.39 17.36 4.58
CA LEU A 152 -2.80 17.52 4.93
C LEU A 152 -3.09 18.92 5.50
N LYS A 153 -2.21 19.43 6.37
CA LYS A 153 -2.34 20.80 6.91
C LYS A 153 -2.30 21.84 5.80
N TRP A 154 -1.37 21.68 4.85
CA TRP A 154 -1.28 22.55 3.69
C TRP A 154 -2.55 22.49 2.82
N MET A 155 -3.07 21.29 2.53
CA MET A 155 -4.32 21.13 1.76
C MET A 155 -5.50 21.84 2.44
N ARG A 156 -5.61 21.74 3.77
CA ARG A 156 -6.67 22.43 4.52
C ARG A 156 -6.57 23.95 4.40
N THR A 157 -5.36 24.51 4.52
CA THR A 157 -5.16 25.96 4.39
C THR A 157 -5.45 26.48 2.98
N THR A 158 -5.21 25.68 1.94
CA THR A 158 -5.52 26.06 0.55
C THR A 158 -7.02 26.03 0.26
N VAL A 159 -7.79 25.17 0.95
CA VAL A 159 -9.23 24.98 0.71
C VAL A 159 -10.14 25.81 1.62
N GLU A 160 -9.62 26.41 2.70
CA GLU A 160 -10.37 27.39 3.52
C GLU A 160 -10.89 28.59 2.70
N GLU A 161 -10.34 28.83 1.50
CA GLU A 161 -10.81 29.84 0.54
C GLU A 161 -12.06 29.40 -0.26
N GLN A 162 -12.42 28.11 -0.24
CA GLN A 162 -13.56 27.51 -0.95
C GLN A 162 -14.55 26.86 0.04
N ARG A 163 -15.52 27.66 0.50
CA ARG A 163 -16.43 27.32 1.63
C ARG A 163 -17.15 25.97 1.51
N ASP A 164 -17.42 25.48 0.30
CA ASP A 164 -18.20 24.25 0.06
C ASP A 164 -17.39 22.95 0.27
N LEU A 165 -16.06 22.98 0.16
CA LEU A 165 -15.20 21.79 0.32
C LEU A 165 -14.66 21.60 1.75
N THR A 166 -14.75 22.63 2.58
CA THR A 166 -14.27 22.67 3.97
C THR A 166 -14.80 21.50 4.81
N SER A 167 -16.10 21.20 4.70
CA SER A 167 -16.78 20.17 5.52
C SER A 167 -16.33 18.73 5.22
N ILE A 168 -15.78 18.49 4.02
CA ILE A 168 -15.26 17.18 3.61
C ILE A 168 -13.80 17.05 4.07
N LEU A 169 -12.97 18.07 3.84
CA LEU A 169 -11.55 18.08 4.23
C LEU A 169 -11.31 18.10 5.74
N GLU A 170 -12.25 18.61 6.52
CA GLU A 170 -12.23 18.51 7.99
C GLU A 170 -12.24 17.05 8.48
N LYS A 171 -12.91 16.15 7.74
CA LYS A 171 -13.02 14.71 8.07
C LYS A 171 -11.89 13.87 7.49
N VAL A 172 -11.14 14.40 6.52
CA VAL A 172 -10.00 13.70 5.90
C VAL A 172 -8.84 13.63 6.89
N THR A 173 -8.33 12.43 7.14
CA THR A 173 -7.12 12.18 7.93
C THR A 173 -5.93 11.90 7.03
N VAL A 174 -4.71 11.93 7.61
CA VAL A 174 -3.48 11.56 6.88
C VAL A 174 -3.54 10.10 6.43
N SER A 175 -4.19 9.23 7.21
CA SER A 175 -4.40 7.84 6.84
C SER A 175 -5.25 7.70 5.58
N ASN A 176 -6.27 8.56 5.42
CA ASN A 176 -7.07 8.60 4.18
C ASN A 176 -6.24 9.09 3.00
N LEU A 177 -5.35 10.07 3.19
CA LEU A 177 -4.42 10.48 2.13
C LEU A 177 -3.42 9.38 1.77
N ALA A 178 -2.98 8.60 2.75
CA ALA A 178 -2.07 7.49 2.53
C ALA A 178 -2.74 6.26 1.92
N GLU A 179 -4.08 6.21 1.91
CA GLU A 179 -4.86 5.18 1.23
C GLU A 179 -4.63 5.28 -0.28
N ASN A 180 -4.29 4.15 -0.91
CA ASN A 180 -3.92 4.08 -2.32
C ASN A 180 -2.79 5.05 -2.72
N ALA A 181 -1.85 5.35 -1.80
CA ALA A 181 -0.70 6.20 -2.09
C ALA A 181 0.15 5.66 -3.25
N THR A 182 0.88 6.55 -3.94
CA THR A 182 1.77 6.16 -5.05
C THR A 182 2.79 5.12 -4.60
N VAL A 183 2.89 4.04 -5.36
CA VAL A 183 4.02 3.10 -5.28
C VAL A 183 4.89 3.23 -6.51
N VAL A 184 6.21 3.27 -6.32
CA VAL A 184 7.19 3.30 -7.40
C VAL A 184 7.91 1.96 -7.43
N VAL A 185 7.76 1.23 -8.52
CA VAL A 185 8.41 -0.08 -8.73
C VAL A 185 9.78 0.16 -9.34
N LYS A 186 10.82 -0.13 -8.56
CA LYS A 186 12.22 0.04 -8.94
C LYS A 186 13.07 -0.97 -8.18
N ASN A 187 13.95 -1.64 -8.90
CA ASN A 187 14.94 -2.54 -8.34
C ASN A 187 16.17 -1.76 -7.88
N PHE A 188 16.56 -1.94 -6.62
CA PHE A 188 17.78 -1.42 -6.02
C PHE A 188 18.72 -2.58 -5.72
N LYS A 189 20.01 -2.40 -5.98
CA LYS A 189 21.02 -3.39 -5.59
C LYS A 189 21.32 -3.30 -4.09
N ASP A 190 21.22 -2.11 -3.53
CA ASP A 190 21.49 -1.81 -2.13
C ASP A 190 20.61 -0.66 -1.62
N LEU A 191 20.32 -0.65 -0.31
CA LEU A 191 19.50 0.40 0.31
C LEU A 191 20.12 1.80 0.17
N SER A 192 21.45 1.90 0.04
CA SER A 192 22.14 3.18 -0.18
C SER A 192 21.80 3.84 -1.52
N GLU A 193 21.30 3.09 -2.51
CA GLU A 193 20.89 3.62 -3.83
C GLU A 193 19.55 4.37 -3.77
N ILE A 194 18.73 4.12 -2.74
CA ILE A 194 17.37 4.65 -2.64
C ILE A 194 17.38 6.17 -2.46
N LYS A 195 18.23 6.70 -1.57
CA LYS A 195 18.29 8.16 -1.33
C LYS A 195 18.78 8.94 -2.56
N PRO A 196 19.89 8.56 -3.23
CA PRO A 196 20.28 9.17 -4.50
C PRO A 196 19.18 9.08 -5.57
N PHE A 197 18.52 7.93 -5.69
CA PHE A 197 17.39 7.78 -6.62
C PHE A 197 16.28 8.79 -6.32
N LEU A 198 15.85 8.91 -5.07
CA LEU A 198 14.83 9.89 -4.68
C LEU A 198 15.29 11.33 -4.94
N GLN A 199 16.56 11.66 -4.68
CA GLN A 199 17.11 12.99 -4.94
C GLN A 199 17.11 13.35 -6.43
N SER A 200 17.30 12.36 -7.32
CA SER A 200 17.23 12.59 -8.76
C SER A 200 15.81 12.61 -9.33
N ASN A 201 14.85 11.98 -8.65
CA ASN A 201 13.50 11.74 -9.19
C ASN A 201 12.37 12.37 -8.37
N TYR A 202 12.65 13.14 -7.32
CA TYR A 202 11.61 13.67 -6.42
C TYR A 202 10.56 14.51 -7.16
N SER A 203 10.92 15.24 -8.21
CA SER A 203 9.95 16.04 -8.99
C SER A 203 8.91 15.14 -9.64
N GLN A 204 9.34 14.11 -10.36
CA GLN A 204 8.43 13.17 -11.04
C GLN A 204 7.57 12.39 -10.05
N ILE A 205 8.16 11.97 -8.92
CA ILE A 205 7.45 11.25 -7.86
C ILE A 205 6.43 12.16 -7.18
N PHE A 206 6.80 13.41 -6.91
CA PHE A 206 5.91 14.43 -6.36
C PHE A 206 4.73 14.69 -7.29
N GLU A 207 4.98 14.93 -8.56
CA GLU A 207 3.94 15.14 -9.58
C GLU A 207 2.99 13.96 -9.65
N ALA A 208 3.51 12.72 -9.68
CA ALA A 208 2.68 11.52 -9.72
C ALA A 208 1.77 11.40 -8.49
N GLU A 209 2.27 11.69 -7.29
CA GLU A 209 1.47 11.61 -6.06
C GLU A 209 0.49 12.79 -5.94
N MET A 210 0.88 14.00 -6.36
CA MET A 210 -0.01 15.15 -6.34
C MET A 210 -1.14 15.02 -7.35
N LEU A 211 -0.88 14.54 -8.57
CA LEU A 211 -1.92 14.26 -9.58
C LEU A 211 -2.98 13.29 -9.07
N ARG A 212 -2.61 12.35 -8.19
CA ARG A 212 -3.58 11.45 -7.56
C ARG A 212 -4.54 12.18 -6.61
N MET A 213 -4.10 13.27 -6.00
CA MET A 213 -4.84 14.02 -4.98
C MET A 213 -5.48 15.31 -5.48
N CYS A 214 -4.90 15.97 -6.49
CA CYS A 214 -5.31 17.28 -6.99
C CYS A 214 -4.83 17.47 -8.44
N ASP A 215 -5.75 17.70 -9.37
CA ASP A 215 -5.44 17.90 -10.79
C ASP A 215 -4.90 19.31 -11.11
N GLU A 216 -5.11 20.28 -10.22
CA GLU A 216 -4.76 21.68 -10.42
C GLU A 216 -3.31 21.94 -9.98
N ALA A 217 -2.37 21.74 -10.92
CA ALA A 217 -0.94 21.83 -10.66
C ALA A 217 -0.46 23.21 -10.16
N ASP A 218 -1.18 24.27 -10.49
CA ASP A 218 -0.96 25.63 -10.00
C ASP A 218 -1.28 25.78 -8.52
N GLN A 219 -2.14 24.89 -7.98
CA GLN A 219 -2.47 24.85 -6.57
C GLN A 219 -1.52 24.00 -5.75
N TRP A 220 -0.58 23.26 -6.33
CA TRP A 220 0.31 22.37 -5.57
C TRP A 220 1.29 23.13 -4.68
N PRO A 221 1.77 22.52 -3.57
CA PRO A 221 2.83 23.14 -2.79
C PRO A 221 4.10 23.25 -3.65
N LYS A 222 4.84 24.35 -3.52
CA LYS A 222 6.12 24.52 -4.20
C LYS A 222 7.14 23.54 -3.61
N VAL A 223 7.58 22.59 -4.43
CA VAL A 223 8.62 21.61 -4.10
C VAL A 223 9.75 21.73 -5.13
N ASP A 224 10.76 22.53 -4.81
CA ASP A 224 11.92 22.80 -5.66
C ASP A 224 13.17 21.99 -5.24
N SER A 225 13.07 21.22 -4.16
CA SER A 225 14.18 20.47 -3.58
C SER A 225 13.73 19.17 -2.93
N PHE A 226 14.67 18.21 -2.81
CA PHE A 226 14.43 16.95 -2.10
C PHE A 226 14.10 17.15 -0.61
N GLU A 227 14.61 18.21 0.01
CA GLU A 227 14.29 18.55 1.39
C GLU A 227 12.82 18.97 1.52
N ALA A 228 12.33 19.83 0.61
CA ALA A 228 10.92 20.21 0.55
C ALA A 228 10.03 18.98 0.30
N PHE A 229 10.43 18.07 -0.60
CA PHE A 229 9.72 16.80 -0.82
C PHE A 229 9.64 15.97 0.48
N SER A 230 10.76 15.80 1.18
CA SER A 230 10.85 15.01 2.42
C SER A 230 10.02 15.59 3.58
N ARG A 231 9.71 16.88 3.53
CA ARG A 231 8.81 17.54 4.48
C ARG A 231 7.36 17.10 4.31
N TYR A 232 6.93 16.86 3.07
CA TYR A 232 5.57 16.49 2.72
C TYR A 232 5.35 14.98 2.67
N PHE A 233 6.39 14.20 2.37
CA PHE A 233 6.28 12.76 2.17
C PHE A 233 7.27 11.96 3.02
N SER A 234 6.85 10.79 3.48
CA SER A 234 7.73 9.74 4.00
C SER A 234 7.82 8.61 2.98
N ILE A 235 8.92 7.87 3.01
CA ILE A 235 9.14 6.74 2.11
C ILE A 235 9.13 5.46 2.93
N ASP A 236 8.24 4.54 2.58
CA ASP A 236 8.28 3.16 3.07
C ASP A 236 8.93 2.30 1.96
N ILE A 237 9.87 1.43 2.33
CA ILE A 237 10.60 0.57 1.39
C ILE A 237 10.07 -0.85 1.56
N HIS A 238 9.75 -1.50 0.45
CA HIS A 238 9.32 -2.89 0.41
C HIS A 238 10.31 -3.67 -0.42
N SER A 239 11.09 -4.52 0.24
CA SER A 239 12.21 -5.25 -0.40
C SER A 239 11.75 -6.47 -1.21
N GLN A 240 10.48 -6.85 -1.06
CA GLN A 240 9.88 -8.00 -1.73
C GLN A 240 8.61 -7.57 -2.48
N LEU A 241 8.67 -7.71 -3.80
CA LEU A 241 7.54 -7.60 -4.72
C LEU A 241 7.36 -8.93 -5.44
N ILE A 242 6.23 -9.60 -5.20
CA ILE A 242 5.95 -10.94 -5.71
C ILE A 242 4.79 -10.87 -6.70
N HIS A 243 4.96 -11.45 -7.87
CA HIS A 243 3.91 -11.53 -8.89
C HIS A 243 3.10 -12.80 -8.70
N LEU A 244 1.77 -12.66 -8.66
CA LEU A 244 0.84 -13.78 -8.49
C LEU A 244 0.30 -14.32 -9.84
N HIS A 245 0.87 -13.86 -10.96
CA HIS A 245 0.48 -14.22 -12.32
C HIS A 245 1.70 -14.50 -13.21
#